data_AF-C2FZM8-F1
#
_entry.id   AF-C2FZM8-F1
#
_cell.length_a   1.000
_cell.length_b   1.000
_cell.length_c   1.000
_cell.angle_alpha   90.00
_cell.angle_beta   90.00
_cell.angle_gamma   90.00
#
_symmetry.space_group_name_H-M   'P 1'
#
loop_
_entity.id
_entity.type
_entity.pdbx_description
1 polymer ?
#
loop_
_entity_poly.entity_id
_entity_poly.type
_entity_poly.pdbx_seq_one_letter_code
_entity_poly.pdbx_strand_id
1 'polypeptide(L)'
;MNKTEWDTDQFPYNINELTESMLIILEAGGFQGGGINFDAKIRRNSTDREDLFFAHIGGMDLFARALLIADKILEKSSYLQLRKERYQSFDTGKGAEFEKGNLSLEDLRDFAAANGEPEVKSGKQEFLENLINRYI
;
A
#
# COMPACT_ATOMS: atom_id res chain seq x y z
N MET A 1 4.31 -13.83 -10.93
CA MET A 1 3.98 -12.93 -12.05
C MET A 1 3.68 -13.74 -13.29
N ASN A 2 2.46 -13.62 -13.84
CA ASN A 2 2.20 -14.05 -15.21
C ASN A 2 3.02 -13.17 -16.15
N LYS A 3 3.93 -13.78 -16.92
CA LYS A 3 4.87 -13.12 -17.82
C LYS A 3 4.20 -12.77 -19.15
N THR A 4 3.18 -11.91 -19.13
CA THR A 4 2.50 -11.42 -20.34
C THR A 4 2.35 -9.91 -20.23
N GLU A 5 2.86 -9.17 -21.22
CA GLU A 5 2.97 -7.70 -21.21
C GLU A 5 1.78 -7.00 -21.91
N TRP A 6 0.62 -7.68 -22.00
CA TRP A 6 -0.62 -7.11 -22.55
C TRP A 6 -1.79 -7.39 -21.62
N ASP A 7 -2.88 -6.63 -21.78
CA ASP A 7 -4.04 -6.77 -20.91
C ASP A 7 -4.75 -8.11 -21.11
N THR A 8 -4.97 -8.81 -20.00
CA THR A 8 -5.56 -10.14 -20.00
C THR A 8 -6.96 -10.17 -19.38
N ASP A 9 -7.39 -9.06 -18.76
CA ASP A 9 -8.68 -8.92 -18.06
C ASP A 9 -8.96 -10.08 -17.09
N GLN A 10 -7.97 -10.46 -16.31
CA GLN A 10 -8.11 -11.56 -15.35
C GLN A 10 -8.79 -11.09 -14.08
N PHE A 11 -9.65 -11.95 -13.53
CA PHE A 11 -10.06 -11.80 -12.14
C PHE A 11 -8.82 -11.78 -11.24
N PRO A 12 -8.85 -10.99 -10.15
CA PRO A 12 -7.72 -10.93 -9.24
C PRO A 12 -7.53 -12.30 -8.58
N TYR A 13 -6.26 -12.66 -8.35
CA TYR A 13 -5.91 -13.94 -7.74
C TYR A 13 -4.80 -13.84 -6.69
N ASN A 14 -4.14 -12.68 -6.57
CA ASN A 14 -3.03 -12.48 -5.64
C ASN A 14 -3.52 -11.73 -4.38
N ILE A 15 -3.61 -12.46 -3.26
CA ILE A 15 -4.08 -11.90 -1.99
C ILE A 15 -3.13 -10.84 -1.41
N ASN A 16 -1.81 -10.96 -1.64
CA ASN A 16 -0.82 -10.00 -1.17
C ASN A 16 -1.03 -8.63 -1.82
N GLU A 17 -1.11 -8.60 -3.16
CA GLU A 17 -1.31 -7.37 -3.93
C GLU A 17 -2.64 -6.70 -3.58
N LEU A 18 -3.72 -7.48 -3.41
CA LEU A 18 -5.00 -6.92 -2.98
C LEU A 18 -4.95 -6.38 -1.56
N THR A 19 -4.26 -7.06 -0.63
CA THR A 19 -4.11 -6.58 0.75
C THR A 19 -3.37 -5.25 0.78
N GLU A 20 -2.25 -5.14 0.05
CA GLU A 20 -1.49 -3.90 -0.08
C GLU A 20 -2.34 -2.77 -0.70
N SER A 21 -3.16 -3.08 -1.72
CA SER A 21 -4.10 -2.14 -2.31
C SER A 21 -5.17 -1.67 -1.30
N MET A 22 -5.70 -2.59 -0.49
CA MET A 22 -6.71 -2.28 0.53
C MET A 22 -6.15 -1.43 1.67
N LEU A 23 -4.87 -1.57 2.04
CA LEU A 23 -4.22 -0.66 3.01
C LEU A 23 -4.36 0.80 2.57
N ILE A 24 -4.07 1.08 1.30
CA ILE A 24 -4.16 2.43 0.73
C ILE A 24 -5.61 2.91 0.65
N ILE A 25 -6.54 2.06 0.18
CA ILE A 25 -7.95 2.44 0.04
C ILE A 25 -8.58 2.74 1.40
N LEU A 26 -8.26 1.94 2.42
CA LEU A 26 -8.76 2.17 3.79
C LEU A 26 -8.19 3.45 4.39
N GLU A 27 -6.87 3.69 4.27
CA GLU A 27 -6.26 4.94 4.73
C GLU A 27 -6.84 6.19 4.02
N ALA A 28 -7.25 6.06 2.76
CA ALA A 28 -7.91 7.14 2.00
C ALA A 28 -9.39 7.36 2.37
N GLY A 29 -9.95 6.59 3.30
CA GLY A 29 -11.36 6.69 3.71
C GLY A 29 -12.33 5.96 2.79
N GLY A 30 -11.87 4.96 2.05
CA GLY A 30 -12.70 4.14 1.15
C GLY A 30 -13.04 4.83 -0.18
N PHE A 31 -14.05 4.30 -0.89
CA PHE A 31 -14.32 4.67 -2.28
C PHE A 31 -15.13 5.96 -2.51
N GLN A 32 -15.68 6.58 -1.45
CA GLN A 32 -16.36 7.88 -1.48
C GLN A 32 -17.35 8.10 -2.66
N GLY A 33 -18.05 7.04 -3.09
CA GLY A 33 -18.99 7.05 -4.22
C GLY A 33 -18.70 6.02 -5.31
N GLY A 34 -17.48 5.47 -5.36
CA GLY A 34 -17.11 4.35 -6.23
C GLY A 34 -17.31 2.97 -5.59
N GLY A 35 -16.69 1.95 -6.19
CA GLY A 35 -16.68 0.59 -5.67
C GLY A 35 -15.69 -0.31 -6.43
N ILE A 36 -15.73 -1.60 -6.12
CA ILE A 36 -14.93 -2.62 -6.80
C ILE A 36 -15.73 -3.14 -8.00
N ASN A 37 -15.30 -2.78 -9.20
CA ASN A 37 -15.83 -3.31 -10.45
C ASN A 37 -14.95 -4.45 -10.96
N PHE A 38 -15.54 -5.60 -11.29
CA PHE A 38 -14.84 -6.67 -11.98
C PHE A 38 -14.88 -6.44 -13.49
N ASP A 39 -14.01 -5.56 -13.97
CA ASP A 39 -13.70 -5.45 -15.40
C ASP A 39 -12.77 -6.60 -15.81
N ALA A 40 -13.33 -7.80 -15.79
CA ALA A 40 -12.62 -9.05 -15.95
C ALA A 40 -13.48 -10.08 -16.68
N LYS A 41 -12.82 -11.06 -17.31
CA LYS A 41 -13.45 -12.14 -18.06
C LYS A 41 -12.90 -13.50 -17.66
N ILE A 42 -13.75 -14.52 -17.78
CA ILE A 42 -13.30 -15.92 -17.71
C ILE A 42 -12.33 -16.21 -18.85
N ARG A 43 -11.52 -17.27 -18.70
CA ARG A 43 -10.55 -17.63 -19.73
C ARG A 43 -11.26 -18.06 -21.00
N ARG A 44 -10.59 -17.90 -22.14
CA ARG A 44 -11.11 -18.34 -23.45
C ARG A 44 -11.48 -19.84 -23.45
N ASN A 45 -10.76 -20.65 -22.68
CA ASN A 45 -10.98 -22.09 -22.55
C ASN A 45 -11.79 -22.50 -21.31
N SER A 46 -12.31 -21.53 -20.54
CA SER A 46 -13.34 -21.75 -19.51
C SER A 46 -14.70 -21.61 -20.19
N THR A 47 -15.26 -22.73 -20.64
CA THR A 47 -16.44 -22.74 -21.52
C THR A 47 -17.74 -23.11 -20.81
N ASP A 48 -17.65 -23.52 -19.54
CA ASP A 48 -18.80 -23.98 -18.80
C ASP A 48 -19.46 -22.77 -18.11
N ARG A 49 -20.79 -22.80 -18.00
CA ARG A 49 -21.54 -21.66 -17.41
C ARG A 49 -21.16 -21.42 -15.95
N GLU A 50 -20.78 -22.48 -15.24
CA GLU A 50 -20.33 -22.43 -13.85
C GLU A 50 -18.99 -21.69 -13.66
N ASP A 51 -18.14 -21.64 -14.69
CA ASP A 51 -16.86 -20.92 -14.64
C ASP A 51 -17.05 -19.43 -14.34
N LEU A 52 -18.15 -18.84 -14.82
CA LEU A 52 -18.49 -17.45 -14.53
C LEU A 52 -18.73 -17.23 -13.03
N PHE A 53 -19.35 -18.20 -12.35
CA PHE A 53 -19.61 -18.14 -10.92
C PHE A 53 -18.32 -18.36 -10.14
N PHE A 54 -17.51 -19.36 -10.51
CA PHE A 54 -16.21 -19.59 -9.86
C PHE A 54 -15.30 -18.35 -9.94
N ALA A 55 -15.27 -17.67 -11.08
CA ALA A 55 -14.47 -16.47 -11.27
C ALA A 55 -14.94 -15.30 -10.40
N HIS A 56 -16.24 -14.99 -10.39
CA HIS A 56 -16.77 -13.89 -9.57
C HIS A 56 -16.69 -14.17 -8.08
N ILE A 57 -17.05 -15.39 -7.63
CA ILE A 57 -16.96 -15.78 -6.22
C ILE A 57 -15.51 -15.67 -5.76
N GLY A 58 -14.57 -16.21 -6.53
CA GLY A 58 -13.14 -16.11 -6.21
C GLY A 58 -12.64 -14.67 -6.11
N GLY A 59 -13.01 -13.81 -7.07
CA GLY A 59 -12.66 -12.40 -7.05
C GLY A 59 -13.26 -11.64 -5.85
N MET A 60 -14.55 -11.86 -5.57
CA MET A 60 -15.26 -11.26 -4.45
C MET A 60 -14.67 -11.68 -3.11
N ASP A 61 -14.43 -12.98 -2.91
CA ASP A 61 -13.85 -13.52 -1.68
C ASP A 61 -12.43 -13.01 -1.45
N LEU A 62 -11.63 -12.89 -2.51
CA LEU A 62 -10.28 -12.35 -2.41
C LEU A 62 -10.27 -10.88 -1.98
N PHE A 63 -11.12 -10.04 -2.58
CA PHE A 63 -11.25 -8.65 -2.14
C PHE A 63 -11.78 -8.54 -0.70
N ALA A 64 -12.80 -9.33 -0.35
CA ALA A 64 -13.35 -9.33 1.00
C ALA A 64 -12.31 -9.79 2.04
N ARG A 65 -11.53 -10.83 1.72
CA ARG A 65 -10.45 -11.30 2.59
C ARG A 65 -9.32 -10.27 2.70
N ALA A 66 -8.90 -9.67 1.60
CA ALA A 66 -7.88 -8.61 1.59
C ALA A 66 -8.30 -7.41 2.44
N LEU A 67 -9.58 -7.00 2.36
CA LEU A 67 -10.15 -5.94 3.18
C LEU A 67 -10.03 -6.26 4.68
N LEU A 68 -10.43 -7.45 5.10
CA LEU A 68 -10.34 -7.87 6.51
C LEU A 68 -8.89 -8.01 7.01
N ILE A 69 -7.97 -8.41 6.13
CA ILE A 69 -6.54 -8.47 6.47
C ILE A 69 -5.98 -7.07 6.63
N ALA A 70 -6.23 -6.18 5.67
CA ALA A 70 -5.76 -4.79 5.69
C ALA A 70 -6.27 -4.04 6.92
N ASP A 71 -7.57 -4.18 7.25
CA ASP A 71 -8.17 -3.63 8.47
C ASP A 71 -7.41 -4.10 9.73
N LYS A 72 -7.14 -5.41 9.86
CA LYS A 72 -6.37 -5.94 10.98
C LYS A 72 -4.94 -5.43 11.01
N ILE A 73 -4.28 -5.26 9.87
CA ILE A 73 -2.93 -4.69 9.82
C ILE A 73 -2.96 -3.24 10.33
N LEU A 74 -3.90 -2.43 9.88
CA LEU A 74 -4.01 -1.02 10.29
C LEU A 74 -4.31 -0.89 11.79
N GLU A 75 -5.19 -1.74 12.32
CA GLU A 75 -5.65 -1.67 13.72
C GLU A 75 -4.72 -2.36 14.72
N LYS A 76 -4.04 -3.45 14.33
CA LYS A 76 -3.37 -4.36 15.28
C LYS A 76 -1.87 -4.51 15.07
N SER A 77 -1.32 -3.91 14.03
CA SER A 77 0.12 -3.98 13.75
C SER A 77 0.83 -2.64 14.02
N SER A 78 2.16 -2.65 13.96
CA SER A 78 2.98 -1.44 14.02
C SER A 78 3.14 -0.73 12.66
N TYR A 79 2.39 -1.13 11.63
CA TYR A 79 2.53 -0.61 10.25
C TYR A 79 2.48 0.92 10.18
N LEU A 80 1.40 1.54 10.70
CA LEU A 80 1.24 2.99 10.68
C LEU A 80 2.27 3.71 11.56
N GLN A 81 2.61 3.11 12.70
CA GLN A 81 3.60 3.66 13.61
C GLN A 81 4.99 3.73 12.94
N LEU A 82 5.44 2.65 12.29
CA LEU A 82 6.72 2.59 11.59
C LEU A 82 6.80 3.62 10.46
N ARG A 83 5.71 3.81 9.72
CA ARG A 83 5.62 4.83 8.68
C ARG A 83 5.72 6.24 9.27
N LYS A 84 5.01 6.52 10.37
CA LYS A 84 5.10 7.82 11.07
C LYS A 84 6.51 8.10 11.60
N GLU A 85 7.09 7.14 12.31
CA GLU A 85 8.45 7.25 12.88
C GLU A 85 9.51 7.51 11.81
N ARG A 86 9.32 6.97 10.59
CA ARG A 86 10.24 7.20 9.47
C ARG A 86 10.33 8.67 9.06
N TYR A 87 9.23 9.42 9.16
CA TYR A 87 9.13 10.81 8.71
C TYR A 87 9.06 11.84 9.85
N GLN A 88 9.21 11.41 11.10
CA GLN A 88 9.08 12.28 12.28
C GLN A 88 9.99 13.52 12.30
N SER A 89 11.10 13.53 11.53
CA SER A 89 11.98 14.70 11.41
C SER A 89 11.29 15.90 10.78
N PHE A 90 10.21 15.69 10.04
CA PHE A 90 9.40 16.74 9.42
C PHE A 90 8.29 17.26 10.35
N ASP A 91 7.97 16.56 11.43
CA ASP A 91 6.92 16.99 12.36
C ASP A 91 7.39 18.10 13.32
N THR A 92 8.71 18.31 13.46
CA THR A 92 9.30 19.25 14.45
C THR A 92 10.50 20.02 13.91
N GLY A 93 10.86 21.10 14.60
CA GLY A 93 12.07 21.88 14.33
C GLY A 93 12.21 22.35 12.89
N LYS A 94 13.44 22.27 12.35
CA LYS A 94 13.76 22.73 10.99
C LYS A 94 13.09 21.92 9.89
N GLY A 95 12.78 20.65 10.12
CA GLY A 95 12.02 19.86 9.14
C GLY A 95 10.58 20.35 8.98
N ALA A 96 9.93 20.75 10.08
CA ALA A 96 8.58 21.35 10.03
C ALA A 96 8.58 22.74 9.40
N GLU A 97 9.62 23.54 9.62
CA GLU A 97 9.80 24.83 8.94
C GLU A 97 9.99 24.64 7.43
N PHE A 98 10.79 23.64 7.04
CA PHE A 98 11.00 23.27 5.64
C PHE A 98 9.70 22.85 4.95
N GLU A 99 8.94 21.93 5.54
CA GLU A 99 7.69 21.42 4.95
C GLU A 99 6.65 22.54 4.75
N LYS A 100 6.64 23.54 5.63
CA LYS A 100 5.78 24.73 5.52
C LYS A 100 6.29 25.78 4.52
N GLY A 101 7.45 25.58 3.90
CA GLY A 101 8.05 26.52 2.95
C GLY A 101 8.65 27.76 3.61
N ASN A 102 9.01 27.70 4.89
CA ASN A 102 9.53 28.84 5.64
C ASN A 102 11.06 29.00 5.57
N LEU A 103 11.76 28.10 4.89
CA LEU A 103 13.22 28.11 4.77
C LEU A 103 13.63 28.43 3.33
N SER A 104 14.57 29.36 3.19
CA SER A 104 15.29 29.61 1.95
C SER A 104 16.32 28.52 1.66
N LEU A 105 16.91 28.55 0.46
CA LEU A 105 18.01 27.65 0.13
C LEU A 105 19.25 27.95 0.98
N GLU A 106 19.47 29.22 1.30
CA GLU A 106 20.53 29.69 2.19
C GLU A 106 20.37 29.13 3.61
N ASP A 107 19.15 29.12 4.15
CA ASP A 107 18.87 28.55 5.47
C ASP A 107 19.17 27.04 5.52
N LEU A 108 18.80 26.31 4.45
CA LEU A 108 19.06 24.87 4.34
C LEU A 108 20.56 24.56 4.22
N ARG A 109 21.30 25.38 3.47
CA ARG A 109 22.77 25.29 3.38
C ARG A 109 23.40 25.45 4.76
N ASP A 110 23.00 26.47 5.51
CA ASP A 110 23.58 26.76 6.83
C ASP A 110 23.22 25.68 7.85
N PHE A 111 22.00 25.15 7.79
CA PHE A 111 21.60 23.99 8.57
C PHE A 111 22.48 22.76 8.26
N ALA A 112 22.71 22.44 6.99
CA ALA A 112 23.56 21.31 6.60
C ALA A 112 25.01 21.49 7.09
N ALA A 113 25.58 22.69 6.91
CA ALA A 113 26.94 23.00 7.35
C ALA A 113 27.12 22.87 8.87
N ALA A 114 26.09 23.21 9.65
CA ALA A 114 26.12 23.12 11.12
C ALA A 114 25.89 21.71 11.67
N ASN A 115 25.17 20.84 10.94
CA ASN A 115 24.76 19.51 11.43
C ASN A 115 25.64 18.35 10.94
N GLY A 116 26.49 18.57 9.92
CA GLY A 116 27.43 17.57 9.43
C GLY A 116 26.75 16.39 8.72
N GLU A 117 27.38 15.22 8.77
CA GLU A 117 26.92 14.02 8.06
C GLU A 117 25.62 13.47 8.67
N PRO A 118 24.55 13.24 7.87
CA PRO A 118 23.31 12.67 8.36
C PRO A 118 23.46 11.21 8.84
N GLU A 119 22.64 10.83 9.83
CA GLU A 119 22.57 9.43 10.25
C GLU A 119 21.97 8.52 9.17
N VAL A 120 22.62 7.38 8.92
CA VAL A 120 22.09 6.33 8.03
C VAL A 120 21.01 5.53 8.76
N LYS A 121 19.75 5.68 8.33
CA LYS A 121 18.59 4.98 8.91
C LYS A 121 18.11 3.85 8.00
N SER A 122 18.17 2.61 8.48
CA SER A 122 17.63 1.41 7.79
C SER A 122 16.14 1.57 7.43
N GLY A 123 15.76 1.14 6.22
CA GLY A 123 14.38 1.18 5.72
C GLY A 123 13.47 0.06 6.24
N LYS A 124 14.03 -0.99 6.86
CA LYS A 124 13.28 -2.13 7.44
C LYS A 124 12.32 -2.81 6.45
N GLN A 125 12.69 -2.87 5.16
CA GLN A 125 11.82 -3.36 4.10
C GLN A 125 11.36 -4.80 4.33
N GLU A 126 12.29 -5.73 4.58
CA GLU A 126 11.97 -7.15 4.79
C GLU A 126 11.13 -7.33 6.07
N PHE A 127 11.29 -6.47 7.07
CA PHE A 127 10.45 -6.51 8.26
C PHE A 127 9.01 -6.11 7.92
N LEU A 128 8.80 -5.06 7.13
CA LEU A 128 7.46 -4.61 6.71
C LEU A 128 6.77 -5.64 5.81
N GLU A 129 7.50 -6.22 4.84
CA GLU A 129 6.99 -7.29 3.99
C GLU A 129 6.57 -8.51 4.85
N ASN A 130 7.40 -8.91 5.81
CA ASN A 130 7.06 -9.99 6.73
C ASN A 130 5.92 -9.63 7.70
N LEU A 131 5.79 -8.36 8.09
CA LEU A 131 4.67 -7.90 8.90
C LEU A 131 3.36 -8.10 8.14
N ILE A 132 3.28 -7.69 6.88
CA ILE A 132 2.08 -7.90 6.05
C ILE A 132 1.80 -9.39 5.88
N ASN A 133 2.82 -10.19 5.54
CA ASN A 133 2.67 -11.63 5.32
C ASN A 133 2.16 -12.40 6.55
N ARG A 134 2.40 -11.93 7.78
CA ARG A 134 1.90 -12.59 9.00
C ARG A 134 0.39 -12.45 9.19
N TYR A 135 -0.26 -11.51 8.51
CA TYR A 135 -1.70 -11.28 8.61
C TYR A 135 -2.51 -11.98 7.51
N ILE A 136 -1.83 -12.49 6.47
CA ILE A 136 -2.43 -13.18 5.32
C ILE A 136 -2.77 -14.64 5.68
#